data_AF-A0A0C9S3C1-F1
#
_entry.id   AF-A0A0C9S3C1-F1
#
_cell.length_a   1.000
_cell.length_b   1.000
_cell.length_c   1.000
_cell.angle_alpha   90.00
_cell.angle_beta   90.00
_cell.angle_gamma   90.00
#
_symmetry.space_group_name_H-M   'P 1'
#
loop_
_entity.id
_entity.type
_entity.pdbx_description
1 polymer ?
#
loop_
_entity_poly.entity_id
_entity_poly.type
_entity_poly.pdbx_seq_one_letter_code
_entity_poly.pdbx_strand_id
1 'polypeptide(L)'
;MTSAKLLLVAFFATSLLATSVLSYTVFGGHSYGRDYITQCSRRCYINPDGSTADSYKCPPGCGCISNDYNLGVYTGEGTCWQSLT
;
A
#
# COMPACT_ATOMS: atom_id res chain seq x y z
N MET A 1 -42.90 -7.03 14.47
CA MET A 1 -41.52 -6.83 14.97
C MET A 1 -41.48 -5.50 15.71
N THR A 2 -41.06 -5.46 16.97
CA THR A 2 -41.03 -4.23 17.78
C THR A 2 -39.90 -3.30 17.31
N SER A 3 -40.13 -1.98 17.30
CA SER A 3 -39.20 -0.95 16.79
C SER A 3 -37.78 -1.03 17.38
N ALA A 4 -37.64 -1.53 18.61
CA ALA A 4 -36.34 -1.75 19.26
C ALA A 4 -35.47 -2.80 18.56
N LYS A 5 -36.06 -3.84 17.94
CA LYS A 5 -35.31 -4.88 17.22
C LYS A 5 -34.75 -4.36 15.90
N LEU A 6 -35.46 -3.43 15.24
CA LEU A 6 -34.98 -2.75 14.03
C LEU A 6 -33.80 -1.82 14.30
N LEU A 7 -33.83 -1.10 15.43
CA LEU A 7 -32.74 -0.20 15.83
C LEU A 7 -31.44 -0.95 16.15
N LEU A 8 -31.54 -2.10 16.82
CA LEU A 8 -30.38 -2.95 17.11
C LEU A 8 -29.72 -3.48 15.84
N VAL A 9 -30.51 -4.00 14.89
CA VAL A 9 -29.99 -4.51 13.61
C VAL A 9 -29.33 -3.39 12.80
N ALA A 10 -29.91 -2.19 12.79
CA ALA A 10 -29.31 -1.04 12.11
C ALA A 10 -27.97 -0.63 12.74
N PHE A 11 -27.83 -0.67 14.07
CA PHE A 11 -26.58 -0.37 14.76
C PHE A 11 -25.47 -1.39 14.48
N PHE A 12 -25.79 -2.68 14.41
CA PHE A 12 -24.82 -3.71 14.04
C PHE A 12 -24.39 -3.61 12.57
N ALA A 13 -25.32 -3.29 11.67
CA ALA A 13 -25.01 -3.12 10.25
C ALA A 13 -24.08 -1.92 9.99
N THR A 14 -24.30 -0.78 10.65
CA THR A 14 -23.46 0.41 10.48
C THR A 14 -22.05 0.24 11.05
N SER A 15 -21.90 -0.49 12.16
CA SER A 15 -20.59 -0.77 12.76
C SER A 15 -19.73 -1.74 11.93
N LEU A 16 -20.35 -2.69 11.24
CA LEU A 16 -19.68 -3.58 10.28
C LEU A 16 -19.23 -2.86 8.99
N LEU A 17 -20.03 -1.89 8.51
CA LEU A 17 -19.66 -1.06 7.36
C LEU A 17 -18.52 -0.09 7.70
N ALA A 18 -18.50 0.48 8.91
CA ALA A 18 -17.42 1.38 9.34
C ALA A 18 -16.06 0.67 9.45
N THR A 19 -16.03 -0.57 9.95
CA THR A 19 -14.79 -1.35 10.16
C THR A 19 -14.18 -1.88 8.86
N SER A 20 -15.02 -2.23 7.88
CA SER A 20 -14.57 -2.72 6.57
C SER A 20 -13.96 -1.60 5.71
N VAL A 21 -14.47 -0.37 5.80
CA VAL A 21 -13.91 0.78 5.07
C VAL A 21 -12.55 1.22 5.62
N LEU A 22 -12.37 1.21 6.94
CA LEU A 22 -11.09 1.61 7.57
C LEU A 22 -9.95 0.62 7.32
N SER A 23 -10.26 -0.64 7.06
CA SER A 23 -9.24 -1.67 6.83
C SER A 23 -8.64 -1.63 5.42
N TYR A 24 -9.27 -0.92 4.47
CA TYR A 24 -8.84 -0.91 3.07
C TYR A 24 -7.82 0.20 2.74
N THR A 25 -7.61 1.17 3.64
CA THR A 25 -6.78 2.36 3.36
C THR A 25 -5.44 2.38 4.10
N VAL A 26 -5.07 1.31 4.79
CA VAL A 26 -3.77 1.25 5.47
C VAL A 26 -2.69 0.91 4.45
N PHE A 27 -2.15 1.94 3.80
CA PHE A 27 -0.84 1.86 3.14
C PHE A 27 0.18 1.41 4.19
N GLY A 28 0.60 0.14 4.12
CA GLY A 28 1.55 -0.43 5.06
C GLY A 28 2.86 0.35 5.01
N GLY A 29 3.31 0.84 6.15
CA GLY A 29 4.65 1.38 6.29
C GLY A 29 5.45 0.54 7.27
N HIS A 30 6.77 0.55 7.10
CA HIS A 30 7.69 -0.18 7.95
C HIS A 30 8.66 0.80 8.61
N SER A 31 8.84 0.65 9.92
CA SER A 31 9.91 1.33 10.64
C SER A 31 11.27 0.81 10.13
N TYR A 32 12.16 1.73 9.78
CA TYR A 32 13.52 1.43 9.37
C TYR A 32 14.48 2.37 10.10
N GLY A 33 15.09 1.89 11.18
CA GLY A 33 15.87 2.74 12.07
C GLY A 33 15.00 3.83 12.72
N ARG A 34 15.37 5.09 12.54
CA ARG A 34 14.59 6.26 13.01
C ARG A 34 13.51 6.69 12.01
N ASP A 35 13.56 6.17 10.79
CA ASP A 35 12.69 6.58 9.69
C ASP A 35 11.49 5.64 9.57
N TYR A 36 10.41 6.14 8.94
CA TYR A 36 9.23 5.37 8.61
C TYR A 36 9.06 5.37 7.10
N ILE A 37 9.15 4.19 6.48
CA ILE A 37 9.07 4.05 5.03
C ILE A 37 7.66 3.58 4.68
N THR A 38 6.93 4.39 3.90
CA THR A 38 5.57 4.06 3.46
C THR A 38 5.60 3.34 2.13
N GLN A 39 4.85 2.25 1.97
CA GLN A 39 4.64 1.60 0.69
C GLN A 39 3.55 2.32 -0.12
N CYS A 40 3.77 2.60 -1.40
CA CYS A 40 2.82 3.32 -2.25
C CYS A 40 1.78 2.42 -2.95
N SER A 41 1.58 1.19 -2.43
CA SER A 41 0.60 0.18 -2.90
C SER A 41 0.62 -0.13 -4.41
N ARG A 42 1.78 -0.03 -5.07
CA ARG A 42 1.98 -0.48 -6.46
C ARG A 42 3.23 -1.32 -6.62
N ARG A 43 3.16 -2.29 -7.53
CA ARG A 43 4.33 -2.99 -8.08
C ARG A 43 4.94 -2.15 -9.19
N CYS A 44 6.24 -2.30 -9.37
CA CYS A 44 6.99 -1.67 -10.44
C CYS A 44 7.94 -2.67 -11.11
N TYR A 45 8.51 -2.29 -12.25
CA TYR A 45 9.53 -3.08 -12.94
C TYR A 45 10.67 -2.17 -13.40
N ILE A 46 11.90 -2.54 -13.05
CA ILE A 46 13.12 -1.84 -13.41
C ILE A 46 13.78 -2.58 -14.56
N ASN A 47 13.85 -1.94 -15.72
CA ASN A 47 14.48 -2.48 -16.91
C ASN A 47 15.99 -2.69 -16.71
N PRO A 48 16.64 -3.52 -17.53
CA PRO A 48 18.09 -3.73 -17.47
C PRO A 48 18.93 -2.46 -17.65
N ASP A 49 18.38 -1.43 -18.30
CA ASP A 49 19.01 -0.12 -18.49
C ASP A 49 18.82 0.83 -17.28
N GLY A 50 18.16 0.36 -16.21
CA GLY A 50 17.86 1.13 -15.01
C GLY A 50 16.62 2.03 -15.13
N SER A 51 15.97 2.07 -16.30
CA SER A 51 14.71 2.81 -16.46
C SER A 51 13.54 2.04 -15.83
N THR A 52 12.50 2.74 -15.41
CA THR A 52 11.25 2.09 -14.96
C THR A 52 10.34 1.86 -16.16
N ALA A 53 9.86 0.62 -16.35
CA ALA A 53 8.93 0.30 -17.43
C ALA A 53 7.66 1.17 -17.36
N ASP A 54 7.23 1.72 -18.49
CA ASP A 54 6.14 2.71 -18.54
C ASP A 54 4.79 2.19 -18.04
N SER A 55 4.52 0.89 -18.20
CA SER A 55 3.33 0.21 -17.68
C SER A 55 3.37 -0.08 -16.17
N TYR A 56 4.53 0.14 -15.52
CA TYR A 56 4.80 -0.20 -14.14
C TYR A 56 5.50 0.95 -13.38
N LYS A 57 5.15 2.19 -13.71
CA LYS A 57 5.66 3.39 -13.03
C LYS A 57 5.01 3.60 -11.67
N CYS A 58 5.85 3.91 -10.69
CA CYS A 58 5.41 4.34 -9.37
C CYS A 58 4.68 5.70 -9.46
N PRO A 59 3.70 5.95 -8.58
CA PRO A 59 3.02 7.24 -8.52
C PRO A 59 4.01 8.36 -8.13
N PRO A 60 3.67 9.63 -8.40
CA PRO A 60 4.51 10.77 -8.00
C PRO A 60 4.82 10.75 -6.50
N GLY A 61 6.08 11.07 -6.15
CA GLY A 61 6.56 11.01 -4.76
C GLY A 61 7.02 9.62 -4.29
N CYS A 62 7.01 8.62 -5.17
CA CYS A 62 7.45 7.26 -4.87
C CYS A 62 8.55 6.78 -5.81
N GLY A 63 9.54 6.07 -5.26
CA GLY A 63 10.59 5.38 -5.99
C GLY A 63 10.32 3.88 -6.10
N CYS A 64 10.88 3.24 -7.13
CA CYS A 64 10.84 1.80 -7.29
C CYS A 64 12.08 1.15 -6.66
N ILE A 65 11.89 0.11 -5.85
CA ILE A 65 12.98 -0.70 -5.30
C ILE A 65 12.77 -2.15 -5.75
N SER A 66 13.80 -2.78 -6.31
CA SER A 66 13.76 -4.20 -6.68
C SER A 66 13.45 -5.08 -5.46
N ASN A 67 12.63 -6.11 -5.64
CA ASN A 67 12.30 -7.05 -4.56
C ASN A 67 13.54 -7.83 -4.10
N ASP A 68 14.53 -7.99 -4.98
CA ASP A 68 15.80 -8.68 -4.73
C ASP A 68 16.95 -7.72 -4.41
N TYR A 69 16.64 -6.47 -4.00
CA TYR A 69 17.65 -5.46 -3.65
C TYR A 69 18.65 -5.96 -2.59
N ASN A 70 18.18 -6.73 -1.60
CA ASN A 70 19.03 -7.31 -0.55
C ASN A 70 20.03 -8.35 -1.07
N LEU A 71 19.84 -8.85 -2.30
CA LEU A 71 20.75 -9.76 -2.99
C LEU A 71 21.69 -9.01 -3.95
N GLY A 72 21.65 -7.67 -3.97
CA GLY A 72 22.42 -6.83 -4.90
C GLY A 72 21.82 -6.77 -6.31
N VAL A 73 20.55 -7.15 -6.48
CA VAL A 73 19.85 -7.06 -7.77
C VAL A 73 19.07 -5.75 -7.82
N TYR A 74 19.42 -4.88 -8.78
CA TYR A 74 18.83 -3.54 -8.93
C TYR A 74 17.80 -3.43 -10.05
N THR A 75 17.55 -4.51 -10.77
CA THR A 75 16.62 -4.60 -11.92
C THR A 75 15.53 -5.65 -11.65
N GLY A 76 14.54 -5.78 -12.53
CA GLY A 76 13.45 -6.75 -12.42
C GLY A 76 12.21 -6.23 -11.68
N GLU A 77 11.40 -7.14 -11.15
CA GLU A 77 10.20 -6.78 -10.39
C GLU A 77 10.56 -6.08 -9.07
N GLY A 78 9.78 -5.07 -8.73
CA GLY A 78 9.97 -4.26 -7.54
C GLY A 78 8.66 -3.80 -6.92
N THR A 79 8.83 -3.06 -5.84
CA THR A 79 7.76 -2.46 -5.06
C THR A 79 7.98 -0.95 -4.99
N CYS A 80 6.90 -0.17 -5.10
CA CYS A 80 6.95 1.28 -4.96
C CYS A 80 6.95 1.69 -3.49
N TRP A 81 7.96 2.48 -3.13
CA TRP A 81 8.17 3.03 -1.78
C TRP A 81 8.19 4.55 -1.84
N GLN A 82 7.72 5.20 -0.78
CA GLN A 82 7.75 6.65 -0.70
C GLN A 82 9.20 7.14 -0.70
N SER A 83 9.52 8.04 -1.63
CA SER A 83 10.85 8.60 -1.72
C SER A 83 11.06 9.58 -0.57
N LEU A 84 12.08 9.33 0.25
CA LEU A 84 12.55 10.29 1.24
C LEU A 84 13.30 11.39 0.47
N THR A 85 12.61 12.49 0.16
CA THR A 85 13.23 13.73 -0.34
C THR A 85 13.91 14.50 0.78
#